data_AF-A4SEU0-F1
#
_entry.id   AF-A4SEU0-F1
#
_cell.length_a   1.000
_cell.length_b   1.000
_cell.length_c   1.000
_cell.angle_alpha   90.00
_cell.angle_beta   90.00
_cell.angle_gamma   90.00
#
_symmetry.space_group_name_H-M   'P 1'
#
loop_
_entity.id
_entity.type
_entity.pdbx_description
1 polymer ?
#
loop_
_entity_poly.entity_id
_entity_poly.type
_entity_poly.pdbx_seq_one_letter_code
_entity_poly.pdbx_strand_id
1 'polypeptide(L)'
;MREFRPPMVRMQYVDLQLQANLYPSCSGIARYFEVSPKSIQRDIQYMKDMLGAPIAYDSRRRGYCYLREWKLFPDSERGRLEAESLMAVNKVLAQYEGTPMYDEVSRALHKVLQYFPVADSGGFSCDSDLSMSLEQRQGVPRAHVVITFSSHHAQWIRTGMWHSAQTFQEHGDGSVTLSMDVGSLEGVKRWVMRFGAGVRVISPEELRNMIKDEVVRMGMVYLDMQDSFPESGE
;
A
#
# COMPACT_ATOMS: atom_id res chain seq x y z
N MET A 1 2.14 -12.40 12.24
CA MET A 1 2.22 -13.00 10.88
C MET A 1 3.70 -13.02 10.49
N ARG A 2 4.19 -14.09 9.86
CA ARG A 2 5.58 -14.12 9.33
C ARG A 2 5.77 -12.87 8.46
N GLU A 3 6.73 -12.02 8.81
CA GLU A 3 7.13 -10.88 7.97
C GLU A 3 7.23 -11.34 6.52
N PHE A 4 6.61 -10.57 5.64
CA PHE A 4 6.70 -10.80 4.23
C PHE A 4 8.16 -10.52 3.84
N ARG A 5 8.89 -11.54 3.36
CA ARG A 5 10.32 -11.44 3.03
C ARG A 5 10.51 -11.71 1.55
N PRO A 6 10.28 -10.73 0.68
CA PRO A 6 10.29 -10.92 -0.77
C PRO A 6 11.68 -11.39 -1.24
N PRO A 7 11.76 -12.27 -2.26
CA PRO A 7 13.04 -12.65 -2.86
C PRO A 7 13.92 -11.47 -3.29
N MET A 8 13.30 -10.40 -3.82
CA MET A 8 14.02 -9.22 -4.30
C MET A 8 14.81 -8.51 -3.20
N VAL A 9 14.22 -8.31 -2.02
CA VAL A 9 14.89 -7.68 -0.86
C VAL A 9 16.10 -8.50 -0.41
N ARG A 10 15.99 -9.83 -0.45
CA ARG A 10 17.12 -10.72 -0.13
C ARG A 10 18.22 -10.62 -1.18
N MET A 11 17.88 -10.52 -2.46
CA MET A 11 18.85 -10.33 -3.54
C MET A 11 19.54 -8.96 -3.47
N GLN A 12 18.84 -7.89 -3.08
CA GLN A 12 19.43 -6.59 -2.79
C GLN A 12 20.46 -6.66 -1.67
N TYR A 13 20.10 -7.32 -0.56
CA TYR A 13 21.02 -7.51 0.55
C TYR A 13 22.26 -8.34 0.15
N VAL A 14 22.06 -9.40 -0.66
CA VAL A 14 23.17 -10.17 -1.24
C VAL A 14 24.07 -9.26 -2.07
N ASP A 15 23.51 -8.46 -2.98
CA ASP A 15 24.26 -7.52 -3.82
C ASP A 15 25.12 -6.56 -3.00
N LEU A 16 24.55 -5.92 -1.97
CA LEU A 16 25.30 -5.03 -1.06
C LEU A 16 26.49 -5.73 -0.41
N GLN A 17 26.31 -6.97 0.08
CA GLN A 17 27.38 -7.74 0.71
C GLN A 17 28.46 -8.17 -0.28
N LEU A 18 28.08 -8.50 -1.52
CA LEU A 18 29.00 -8.87 -2.58
C LEU A 18 29.81 -7.67 -3.07
N GLN A 19 29.17 -6.50 -3.24
CA GLN A 19 29.85 -5.24 -3.59
C GLN A 19 30.84 -4.80 -2.50
N ALA A 20 30.47 -4.98 -1.23
CA ALA A 20 31.35 -4.68 -0.10
C ALA A 20 32.47 -5.73 0.11
N ASN A 21 32.58 -6.75 -0.75
CA ASN A 21 33.57 -7.83 -0.65
C ASN A 21 33.55 -8.54 0.72
N LEU A 22 32.36 -8.75 1.29
CA LEU A 22 32.18 -9.35 2.62
C LEU A 22 32.08 -10.89 2.60
N TYR A 23 32.10 -11.50 1.40
CA TYR A 23 32.03 -12.95 1.22
C TYR A 23 30.86 -13.61 1.97
N PRO A 24 29.60 -13.18 1.73
CA PRO A 24 28.46 -13.71 2.46
C PRO A 24 28.25 -15.21 2.17
N SER A 25 27.75 -15.94 3.18
CA SER A 25 27.32 -17.33 3.02
C SER A 25 25.80 -17.44 3.03
N CYS A 26 25.25 -18.47 2.35
CA CYS A 26 23.80 -18.72 2.37
C CYS A 26 23.26 -18.85 3.79
N SER A 27 23.97 -19.53 4.68
CA SER A 27 23.56 -19.74 6.07
C SER A 27 23.56 -18.44 6.88
N GLY A 28 24.52 -17.54 6.64
CA GLY A 28 24.58 -16.23 7.30
C GLY A 28 23.39 -15.36 6.93
N ILE A 29 23.15 -15.20 5.63
CA ILE A 29 22.02 -14.40 5.11
C ILE A 29 20.68 -15.04 5.51
N ALA A 30 20.58 -16.37 5.46
CA ALA A 30 19.37 -17.09 5.83
C ALA A 30 18.98 -16.89 7.30
N ARG A 31 19.97 -16.74 8.20
CA ARG A 31 19.72 -16.40 9.60
C ARG A 31 19.15 -14.99 9.75
N TYR A 32 19.73 -14.03 9.04
CA TYR A 32 19.27 -12.63 9.07
C TYR A 32 17.82 -12.47 8.60
N PHE A 33 17.46 -13.12 7.48
CA PHE A 33 16.09 -13.11 6.98
C PHE A 33 15.21 -14.24 7.56
N GLU A 34 15.71 -15.02 8.52
CA GLU A 34 14.98 -16.17 9.10
C GLU A 34 14.30 -17.07 8.03
N VAL A 35 15.04 -17.40 6.96
CA VAL A 35 14.61 -18.30 5.88
C VAL A 35 15.50 -19.54 5.83
N SER A 36 15.18 -20.52 4.98
CA SER A 36 16.07 -21.65 4.76
C SER A 36 17.31 -21.24 3.96
N PRO A 37 18.51 -21.82 4.21
CA PRO A 37 19.67 -21.63 3.35
C PRO A 37 19.42 -21.98 1.87
N LYS A 38 18.52 -22.94 1.61
CA LYS A 38 18.05 -23.29 0.25
C LYS A 38 17.26 -22.17 -0.43
N SER A 39 16.64 -21.26 0.31
CA SER A 39 15.97 -20.08 -0.27
C SER A 39 17.02 -19.09 -0.79
N ILE A 40 18.02 -18.76 0.04
CA ILE A 40 19.12 -17.87 -0.37
C ILE A 40 19.92 -18.46 -1.54
N GLN A 41 20.15 -19.77 -1.54
CA GLN A 41 20.81 -20.44 -2.66
C GLN A 41 20.03 -20.27 -3.97
N ARG A 42 18.69 -20.36 -3.93
CA ARG A 42 17.84 -20.12 -5.11
C ARG A 42 17.89 -18.67 -5.55
N ASP A 43 17.92 -17.72 -4.62
CA ASP A 43 18.06 -16.30 -4.92
C ASP A 43 19.39 -16.01 -5.64
N ILE A 44 20.50 -16.54 -5.14
CA ILE A 44 21.83 -16.40 -5.77
C ILE A 44 21.85 -17.06 -7.15
N GLN A 45 21.24 -18.24 -7.30
CA GLN A 45 21.17 -18.91 -8.59
C GLN A 45 20.33 -18.11 -9.59
N TYR A 46 19.22 -17.50 -9.15
CA TYR A 46 18.42 -16.60 -9.97
C TYR A 46 19.24 -15.37 -10.41
N MET A 47 19.99 -14.74 -9.49
CA MET A 47 20.88 -13.62 -9.82
C MET A 47 21.89 -14.02 -10.90
N LYS A 48 22.47 -15.22 -10.82
CA LYS A 48 23.42 -15.73 -11.83
C LYS A 48 22.77 -15.99 -13.19
N ASP A 49 21.69 -16.77 -13.19
CA ASP A 49 21.15 -17.35 -14.43
C ASP A 49 20.23 -16.38 -15.16
N MET A 50 19.43 -15.61 -14.42
CA MET A 50 18.41 -14.72 -15.00
C MET A 50 18.89 -13.28 -15.09
N LEU A 51 19.66 -12.82 -14.09
CA LEU A 51 20.16 -11.43 -14.04
C LEU A 51 21.60 -11.28 -14.56
N GLY A 52 22.25 -12.41 -14.90
CA GLY A 52 23.62 -12.42 -15.44
C GLY A 52 24.69 -11.98 -14.43
N ALA A 53 24.42 -12.08 -13.13
CA ALA A 53 25.34 -11.67 -12.08
C ALA A 53 26.60 -12.57 -12.09
N PRO A 54 27.81 -12.00 -12.13
CA PRO A 54 29.06 -12.74 -12.20
C PRO A 54 29.49 -13.27 -10.83
N ILE A 55 28.63 -14.05 -10.16
CA ILE A 55 28.84 -14.54 -8.79
C ILE A 55 29.61 -15.87 -8.81
N ALA A 56 30.69 -15.94 -8.03
CA ALA A 56 31.43 -17.16 -7.74
C ALA A 56 31.46 -17.48 -6.24
N TYR A 57 31.74 -18.73 -5.90
CA TYR A 57 31.95 -19.15 -4.51
C TYR A 57 33.44 -19.27 -4.22
N ASP A 58 33.92 -18.55 -3.21
CA ASP A 58 35.27 -18.65 -2.68
C ASP A 58 35.30 -19.67 -1.53
N SER A 59 35.96 -20.81 -1.76
CA SER A 59 36.08 -21.88 -0.77
C SER A 59 36.97 -21.54 0.41
N ARG A 60 37.97 -20.66 0.23
CA ARG A 60 38.89 -20.23 1.30
C ARG A 60 38.19 -19.29 2.26
N ARG A 61 37.38 -18.38 1.74
CA ARG A 61 36.60 -17.41 2.52
C ARG A 61 35.21 -17.92 2.91
N ARG A 62 34.81 -19.08 2.39
CA ARG A 62 33.55 -19.77 2.68
C ARG A 62 32.30 -18.93 2.37
N GLY A 63 32.33 -18.24 1.24
CA GLY A 63 31.27 -17.31 0.84
C GLY A 63 31.32 -16.93 -0.63
N TYR A 64 30.36 -16.13 -1.07
CA TYR A 64 30.23 -15.71 -2.46
C TYR A 64 30.92 -14.36 -2.73
N CYS A 65 31.40 -14.15 -3.94
CA CYS A 65 31.97 -12.87 -4.39
C CYS A 65 31.60 -12.59 -5.85
N TYR A 66 31.72 -11.33 -6.27
CA TYR A 66 31.66 -10.98 -7.68
C TYR A 66 33.02 -11.18 -8.36
N LEU A 67 33.02 -11.76 -9.55
CA LEU A 67 34.22 -11.97 -10.38
C LEU A 67 34.66 -10.69 -11.12
N ARG A 68 33.73 -9.74 -11.29
CA ARG A 68 33.94 -8.43 -11.93
C ARG A 68 32.91 -7.45 -11.38
N GLU A 69 33.13 -6.16 -11.58
CA GLU A 69 32.17 -5.14 -11.19
C GLU A 69 30.78 -5.42 -11.79
N TRP A 70 29.77 -5.38 -10.94
CA TRP A 70 28.37 -5.64 -11.29
C TRP A 70 27.47 -5.02 -10.23
N LYS A 71 26.31 -4.53 -10.67
CA LYS A 71 25.27 -3.97 -9.80
C LYS A 71 23.94 -4.62 -10.12
N LEU A 72 23.16 -4.96 -9.10
CA LEU A 72 21.83 -5.55 -9.28
C LEU A 72 20.88 -4.62 -10.04
N PHE A 73 21.02 -3.33 -9.78
CA PHE A 73 20.38 -2.27 -10.54
C PHE A 73 21.49 -1.39 -11.12
N PRO A 74 21.67 -1.35 -12.45
CA PRO A 74 22.54 -0.33 -13.04
C PRO A 74 22.00 1.05 -12.66
N ASP A 75 22.87 2.03 -12.42
CA ASP A 75 22.55 3.43 -12.09
C ASP A 75 21.84 4.14 -13.27
N SER A 76 20.75 3.56 -13.75
CA SER A 76 19.90 4.17 -14.76
C SER A 76 19.00 5.16 -14.02
N GLU A 77 19.24 6.44 -14.26
CA GLU A 77 18.43 7.58 -13.83
C GLU A 77 16.91 7.32 -14.04
N ARG A 78 16.58 6.51 -15.05
CA ARG A 78 15.23 6.05 -15.36
C ARG A 78 14.57 5.23 -14.25
N GLY A 79 15.27 4.31 -13.60
CA GLY A 79 14.71 3.50 -12.50
C GLY A 79 14.39 4.33 -11.26
N ARG A 80 15.16 5.41 -11.02
CA ARG A 80 14.90 6.38 -9.96
C ARG A 80 13.64 7.20 -10.24
N LEU A 81 13.50 7.71 -11.47
CA LEU A 81 12.31 8.47 -11.88
C LEU A 81 11.03 7.64 -11.83
N GLU A 82 11.10 6.35 -12.16
CA GLU A 82 9.98 5.42 -12.04
C GLU A 82 9.59 5.21 -10.56
N ALA A 83 10.57 5.04 -9.66
CA ALA A 83 10.32 4.94 -8.22
C ALA A 83 9.73 6.24 -7.63
N GLU A 84 10.26 7.40 -8.01
CA GLU A 84 9.74 8.73 -7.61
C GLU A 84 8.31 8.94 -8.10
N SER A 85 8.02 8.55 -9.36
CA SER A 85 6.67 8.64 -9.93
C SER A 85 5.68 7.77 -9.14
N LEU A 86 6.09 6.57 -8.75
CA LEU A 86 5.29 5.67 -7.92
C LEU A 86 5.15 6.16 -6.47
N MET A 87 6.18 6.82 -5.91
CA MET A 87 6.09 7.46 -4.59
C MET A 87 5.11 8.65 -4.61
N ALA A 88 5.09 9.44 -5.69
CA ALA A 88 4.09 10.50 -5.86
C ALA A 88 2.65 9.94 -5.89
N VAL A 89 2.44 8.73 -6.43
CA VAL A 89 1.14 8.04 -6.34
C VAL A 89 0.75 7.82 -4.89
N ASN A 90 1.67 7.50 -3.98
CA ASN A 90 1.36 7.32 -2.57
C ASN A 90 0.81 8.61 -1.93
N LYS A 91 1.33 9.78 -2.33
CA LYS A 91 0.84 11.08 -1.88
C LYS A 91 -0.59 11.38 -2.37
N VAL A 92 -0.92 10.94 -3.58
CA VAL A 92 -2.30 11.01 -4.09
C VAL A 92 -3.20 10.00 -3.36
N LEU A 93 -2.68 8.79 -3.07
CA LEU A 93 -3.42 7.76 -2.34
C LEU A 93 -3.73 8.17 -0.91
N ALA A 94 -2.90 8.96 -0.24
CA ALA A 94 -3.18 9.50 1.09
C ALA A 94 -4.52 10.27 1.15
N GLN A 95 -4.97 10.87 0.05
CA GLN A 95 -6.29 11.51 -0.06
C GLN A 95 -7.47 10.52 -0.01
N TYR A 96 -7.18 9.22 0.01
CA TYR A 96 -8.15 8.14 0.12
C TYR A 96 -7.99 7.38 1.44
N GLU A 97 -7.17 7.85 2.38
CA GLU A 97 -6.96 7.19 3.66
C GLU A 97 -8.29 6.92 4.37
N GLY A 98 -8.46 5.68 4.86
CA GLY A 98 -9.71 5.20 5.47
C GLY A 98 -10.74 4.64 4.49
N THR A 99 -10.54 4.80 3.18
CA THR A 99 -11.38 4.12 2.19
C THR A 99 -10.90 2.68 1.93
N PRO A 100 -11.81 1.78 1.54
CA PRO A 100 -11.43 0.44 1.08
C PRO A 100 -10.39 0.47 -0.04
N MET A 101 -10.52 1.40 -0.99
CA MET A 101 -9.60 1.52 -2.13
C MET A 101 -8.15 1.81 -1.69
N TYR A 102 -7.97 2.57 -0.61
CA TYR A 102 -6.63 2.91 -0.11
C TYR A 102 -5.85 1.69 0.35
N ASP A 103 -6.43 0.83 1.18
CA ASP A 103 -5.70 -0.30 1.76
C ASP A 103 -5.21 -1.29 0.70
N GLU A 104 -5.97 -1.49 -0.35
CA GLU A 104 -5.64 -2.42 -1.42
C GLU A 104 -4.65 -1.83 -2.42
N VAL A 105 -4.88 -0.59 -2.87
CA VAL A 105 -3.96 0.05 -3.81
C VAL A 105 -2.62 0.36 -3.13
N SER A 106 -2.61 0.80 -1.88
CA SER A 106 -1.38 1.00 -1.10
C SER A 106 -0.61 -0.31 -0.91
N ARG A 107 -1.30 -1.43 -0.65
CA ARG A 107 -0.65 -2.75 -0.52
C ARG A 107 -0.09 -3.24 -1.86
N ALA A 108 -0.82 -3.06 -2.96
CA ALA A 108 -0.35 -3.41 -4.30
C ALA A 108 0.84 -2.53 -4.72
N LEU A 109 0.78 -1.23 -4.45
CA LEU A 109 1.85 -0.28 -4.71
C LEU A 109 3.11 -0.61 -3.91
N HIS A 110 2.97 -0.96 -2.62
CA HIS A 110 4.09 -1.39 -1.78
C HIS A 110 4.77 -2.65 -2.35
N LYS A 111 3.98 -3.60 -2.88
CA LYS A 111 4.51 -4.78 -3.59
C LYS A 111 5.18 -4.45 -4.91
N VAL A 112 4.91 -3.31 -5.52
CA VAL A 112 5.60 -2.88 -6.75
C VAL A 112 6.90 -2.15 -6.37
N LEU A 113 6.83 -1.24 -5.39
CA LEU A 113 7.97 -0.46 -4.91
C LEU A 113 9.13 -1.33 -4.39
N GLN A 114 8.86 -2.48 -3.78
CA GLN A 114 9.90 -3.46 -3.38
C GLN A 114 10.77 -3.99 -4.54
N TYR A 115 10.33 -3.83 -5.79
CA TYR A 115 11.11 -4.21 -6.98
C TYR A 115 11.96 -3.08 -7.54
N PHE A 116 11.82 -1.86 -7.00
CA PHE A 116 12.61 -0.70 -7.40
C PHE A 116 13.80 -0.51 -6.46
N PRO A 117 14.95 -0.06 -6.99
CA PRO A 117 16.06 0.37 -6.16
C PRO A 117 15.67 1.68 -5.47
N VAL A 118 15.32 1.61 -4.18
CA VAL A 118 15.31 2.82 -3.35
C VAL A 118 16.77 3.14 -3.07
N ALA A 119 17.37 3.95 -3.93
CA ALA A 119 18.69 4.49 -3.68
C ALA A 119 18.60 5.36 -2.41
N ASP A 120 19.56 5.17 -1.51
CA ASP A 120 19.84 6.11 -0.43
C ASP A 120 20.38 7.39 -1.08
N SER A 121 19.47 8.23 -1.58
CA SER A 121 19.78 9.56 -2.08
C SER A 121 19.54 10.55 -0.97
N GLY A 122 20.65 10.99 -0.35
CA GLY A 122 20.69 12.24 0.37
C GLY A 122 19.91 13.31 -0.40
N GLY A 123 18.87 13.85 0.24
CA GLY A 123 18.06 14.93 -0.32
C GLY A 123 16.55 14.75 -0.24
N PHE A 124 16.04 13.54 -0.01
CA PHE A 124 14.66 13.37 0.42
C PHE A 124 14.61 12.35 1.56
N SER A 125 14.52 12.85 2.79
CA SER A 125 13.99 12.05 3.90
C SER A 125 12.55 11.72 3.52
N CYS A 126 12.34 10.62 2.81
CA CYS A 126 11.10 9.90 2.94
C CYS A 126 11.18 9.37 4.36
N ASP A 127 10.75 10.20 5.32
CA ASP A 127 10.74 9.83 6.72
C ASP A 127 10.25 8.40 6.82
N SER A 128 11.03 7.66 7.59
CA SER A 128 10.88 6.29 8.08
C SER A 128 9.54 6.02 8.78
N ASP A 129 8.50 6.79 8.45
CA ASP A 129 7.12 6.65 8.87
C ASP A 129 6.30 5.81 7.90
N LEU A 130 6.63 5.73 6.59
CA LEU A 130 5.73 5.06 5.64
C LEU A 130 5.74 3.53 5.72
N SER A 131 6.86 2.90 6.06
CA SER A 131 6.92 1.45 6.33
C SER A 131 6.39 1.11 7.73
N MET A 132 6.67 1.93 8.75
CA MET A 132 6.14 1.72 10.11
C MET A 132 4.63 2.00 10.22
N SER A 133 4.09 2.93 9.43
CA SER A 133 2.65 3.23 9.42
C SER A 133 1.79 2.08 8.88
N LEU A 134 2.35 1.26 7.99
CA LEU A 134 1.64 0.18 7.31
C LEU A 134 1.76 -1.18 8.03
N GLU A 135 2.88 -1.43 8.74
CA GLU A 135 3.09 -2.70 9.44
C GLU A 135 2.63 -2.68 10.91
N GLN A 136 2.47 -1.49 11.51
CA GLN A 136 2.18 -1.32 12.93
C GLN A 136 0.77 -0.76 13.21
N ARG A 137 -0.23 -1.19 12.43
CA ARG A 137 -1.65 -0.93 12.72
C ARG A 137 -2.46 -2.22 12.96
N GLN A 138 -1.85 -3.24 13.59
CA GLN A 138 -2.64 -4.23 14.35
C GLN A 138 -3.13 -3.55 15.64
N GLY A 139 -4.30 -2.91 15.56
CA GLY A 139 -4.90 -2.25 16.72
C GLY A 139 -5.73 -1.01 16.41
N VAL A 140 -5.82 -0.55 15.15
CA VAL A 140 -6.75 0.53 14.81
C VAL A 140 -8.18 -0.01 14.99
N PRO A 141 -9.01 0.63 15.84
CA PRO A 141 -10.39 0.20 16.02
C PRO A 141 -11.09 0.23 14.67
N ARG A 142 -11.57 -0.94 14.23
CA ARG A 142 -12.34 -1.06 13.01
C ARG A 142 -13.78 -0.70 13.32
N ALA A 143 -14.31 0.30 12.62
CA ALA A 143 -15.73 0.62 12.67
C ALA A 143 -16.47 -0.25 11.65
N HIS A 144 -17.54 -0.91 12.08
CA HIS A 144 -18.42 -1.63 11.18
C HIS A 144 -19.40 -0.67 10.51
N VAL A 145 -19.31 -0.52 9.19
CA VAL A 145 -20.15 0.39 8.41
C VAL A 145 -21.19 -0.39 7.63
N VAL A 146 -22.41 0.14 7.59
CA VAL A 146 -23.55 -0.41 6.83
C VAL A 146 -24.14 0.70 5.98
N ILE A 147 -24.12 0.51 4.66
CA ILE A 147 -24.43 1.55 3.68
C ILE A 147 -25.36 0.97 2.63
N THR A 148 -26.45 1.67 2.31
CA THR A 148 -27.41 1.25 1.29
C THR A 148 -27.33 2.16 0.06
N PHE A 149 -27.27 1.55 -1.11
CA PHE A 149 -27.21 2.21 -2.41
C PHE A 149 -28.52 2.03 -3.15
N SER A 150 -28.97 3.11 -3.79
CA SER A 150 -30.10 3.09 -4.72
C SER A 150 -29.88 2.13 -5.88
N SER A 151 -30.97 1.66 -6.50
CA SER A 151 -30.94 0.72 -7.63
C SER A 151 -30.13 1.23 -8.83
N HIS A 152 -30.13 2.55 -9.06
CA HIS A 152 -29.31 3.21 -10.10
C HIS A 152 -27.81 3.01 -9.90
N HIS A 153 -27.34 3.02 -8.64
CA HIS A 153 -25.92 2.85 -8.30
C HIS A 153 -25.56 1.39 -7.98
N ALA A 154 -26.55 0.55 -7.70
CA ALA A 154 -26.36 -0.86 -7.38
C ALA A 154 -25.58 -1.62 -8.47
N GLN A 155 -25.77 -1.31 -9.75
CA GLN A 155 -25.05 -1.98 -10.85
C GLN A 155 -23.53 -1.74 -10.79
N TRP A 156 -23.09 -0.54 -10.43
CA TRP A 156 -21.67 -0.19 -10.32
C TRP A 156 -21.02 -0.76 -9.06
N ILE A 157 -21.78 -0.82 -7.96
CA ILE A 157 -21.34 -1.43 -6.70
C ILE A 157 -21.18 -2.95 -6.85
N ARG A 158 -22.01 -3.62 -7.66
CA ARG A 158 -21.92 -5.05 -7.97
C ARG A 158 -20.64 -5.46 -8.71
N THR A 159 -20.20 -4.66 -9.67
CA THR A 159 -19.04 -4.97 -10.53
C THR A 159 -17.69 -4.63 -9.93
N GLY A 160 -17.67 -3.85 -8.86
CA GLY A 160 -16.41 -3.49 -8.20
C GLY A 160 -16.03 -4.49 -7.11
N MET A 161 -14.87 -5.12 -7.27
CA MET A 161 -14.24 -5.91 -6.23
C MET A 161 -13.65 -4.97 -5.16
N TRP A 162 -14.38 -4.71 -4.08
CA TRP A 162 -13.98 -3.73 -3.04
C TRP A 162 -13.56 -4.32 -1.69
N HIS A 163 -13.36 -5.66 -1.57
CA HIS A 163 -12.51 -6.41 -0.62
C HIS A 163 -13.02 -7.85 -0.38
N SER A 164 -12.22 -8.66 0.33
CA SER A 164 -12.49 -10.07 0.69
C SER A 164 -13.39 -10.30 1.93
N ALA A 165 -13.80 -9.25 2.65
CA ALA A 165 -14.66 -9.34 3.85
C ALA A 165 -15.88 -8.41 3.78
N GLN A 166 -16.45 -8.24 2.59
CA GLN A 166 -17.67 -7.46 2.38
C GLN A 166 -18.88 -8.38 2.22
N THR A 167 -20.00 -7.97 2.79
CA THR A 167 -21.29 -8.65 2.59
C THR A 167 -22.21 -7.73 1.83
N PHE A 168 -22.83 -8.27 0.78
CA PHE A 168 -23.88 -7.59 0.03
C PHE A 168 -25.22 -8.24 0.34
N GLN A 169 -26.23 -7.40 0.57
CA GLN A 169 -27.61 -7.81 0.63
C GLN A 169 -28.39 -7.05 -0.43
N GLU A 170 -28.98 -7.79 -1.37
CA GLU A 170 -29.86 -7.22 -2.39
C GLU A 170 -31.30 -7.16 -1.87
N HIS A 171 -32.01 -6.11 -2.26
CA HIS A 171 -33.41 -5.92 -1.91
C HIS A 171 -34.30 -6.03 -3.15
N GLY A 172 -35.57 -6.37 -2.94
CA GLY A 172 -36.53 -6.57 -4.04
C GLY A 172 -36.82 -5.30 -4.87
N ASP A 173 -36.44 -4.13 -4.38
CA ASP A 173 -36.53 -2.84 -5.08
C ASP A 173 -35.29 -2.54 -5.95
N GLY A 174 -34.33 -3.46 -6.00
CA GLY A 174 -33.08 -3.34 -6.75
C GLY A 174 -31.98 -2.57 -6.04
N SER A 175 -32.23 -2.05 -4.84
CA SER A 175 -31.20 -1.45 -3.97
C SER A 175 -30.27 -2.51 -3.39
N VAL A 176 -29.08 -2.08 -2.94
CA VAL A 176 -28.05 -2.96 -2.38
C VAL A 176 -27.53 -2.38 -1.08
N THR A 177 -27.51 -3.18 -0.03
CA THR A 177 -26.82 -2.87 1.22
C THR A 177 -25.44 -3.53 1.22
N LEU A 178 -24.42 -2.73 1.50
CA LEU A 178 -23.03 -3.11 1.67
C LEU A 178 -22.65 -2.97 3.14
N SER A 179 -22.07 -4.03 3.70
CA SER A 179 -21.52 -4.05 5.05
C SER A 179 -20.05 -4.43 5.02
N MET A 180 -19.22 -3.69 5.76
CA MET A 180 -17.77 -3.93 5.83
C MET A 180 -17.17 -3.31 7.10
N ASP A 181 -15.95 -3.73 7.44
CA ASP A 181 -15.15 -3.12 8.50
C ASP A 181 -14.12 -2.14 7.91
N VAL A 182 -14.06 -0.92 8.45
CA VAL A 182 -13.17 0.14 7.95
C VAL A 182 -12.27 0.69 9.06
N GLY A 183 -11.08 1.17 8.66
CA GLY A 183 -10.10 1.76 9.59
C GLY A 183 -10.31 3.25 9.87
N SER A 184 -11.10 3.97 9.08
CA SER A 184 -11.40 5.40 9.31
C SER A 184 -12.75 5.80 8.70
N LEU A 185 -13.57 6.49 9.49
CA LEU A 185 -14.88 6.98 9.07
C LEU A 185 -14.78 8.20 8.14
N GLU A 186 -13.73 9.03 8.26
CA GLU A 186 -13.55 10.21 7.41
C GLU A 186 -13.30 9.82 5.94
N GLY A 187 -12.53 8.76 5.71
CA GLY A 187 -12.36 8.18 4.38
C GLY A 187 -13.69 7.71 3.80
N VAL A 188 -14.48 6.97 4.59
CA VAL A 188 -15.81 6.51 4.17
C VAL A 188 -16.76 7.67 3.89
N LYS A 189 -16.77 8.71 4.72
CA LYS A 189 -17.56 9.94 4.49
C LYS A 189 -17.24 10.52 3.11
N ARG A 190 -15.96 10.77 2.79
CA ARG A 190 -15.54 11.31 1.49
C ARG A 190 -15.97 10.44 0.33
N TRP A 191 -15.89 9.12 0.49
CA TRP A 191 -16.33 8.17 -0.52
C TRP A 191 -17.84 8.17 -0.72
N VAL A 192 -18.63 8.12 0.37
CA VAL A 192 -20.10 8.18 0.35
C VAL A 192 -20.58 9.46 -0.33
N MET A 193 -19.98 10.61 -0.01
CA MET A 193 -20.37 11.91 -0.57
C MET A 193 -20.27 11.97 -2.11
N ARG A 194 -19.41 11.16 -2.74
CA ARG A 194 -19.31 11.08 -4.21
C ARG A 194 -20.59 10.60 -4.90
N PHE A 195 -21.41 9.82 -4.19
CA PHE A 195 -22.68 9.30 -4.70
C PHE A 195 -23.87 10.21 -4.39
N GLY A 196 -23.66 11.27 -3.59
CA GLY A 196 -24.70 12.24 -3.22
C GLY A 196 -25.95 11.58 -2.64
N ALA A 197 -27.13 11.96 -3.14
CA ALA A 197 -28.42 11.42 -2.69
C ALA A 197 -28.65 9.94 -3.07
N GLY A 198 -27.78 9.33 -3.87
CA GLY A 198 -27.88 7.94 -4.32
C GLY A 198 -27.49 6.89 -3.28
N VAL A 199 -27.00 7.32 -2.11
CA VAL A 199 -26.47 6.48 -1.03
C VAL A 199 -27.02 6.91 0.32
N ARG A 200 -27.17 5.97 1.25
CA ARG A 200 -27.62 6.20 2.61
C ARG A 200 -26.78 5.41 3.60
N VAL A 201 -26.18 6.09 4.57
CA VAL A 201 -25.46 5.44 5.69
C VAL A 201 -26.46 5.01 6.77
N ILE A 202 -26.50 3.71 7.02
CA ILE A 202 -27.34 3.10 8.05
C ILE A 202 -26.60 3.07 9.39
N SER A 203 -25.31 2.72 9.40
CA SER A 203 -24.47 2.63 10.59
C SER A 203 -23.00 2.91 10.23
N PRO A 204 -22.16 3.44 11.14
CA PRO A 204 -22.48 3.93 12.48
C PRO A 204 -23.18 5.29 12.47
N GLU A 205 -23.81 5.64 13.58
CA GLU A 205 -24.48 6.95 13.74
C GLU A 205 -23.49 8.11 13.61
N GLU A 206 -22.26 7.92 14.08
CA GLU A 206 -21.15 8.87 13.94
C GLU A 206 -20.94 9.27 12.47
N LEU A 207 -20.77 8.29 11.57
CA LEU A 207 -20.60 8.54 10.14
C LEU A 207 -21.82 9.26 9.53
N ARG A 208 -23.03 8.92 9.99
CA ARG A 208 -24.26 9.59 9.56
C ARG A 208 -24.26 11.06 9.97
N ASN A 209 -23.83 11.38 11.19
CA ASN A 209 -23.75 12.76 11.67
C ASN A 209 -22.68 13.55 10.92
N MET A 210 -21.51 12.97 10.68
CA MET A 210 -20.46 13.59 9.86
C MET A 210 -20.95 13.98 8.45
N ILE A 211 -21.79 13.14 7.84
CA ILE A 211 -22.41 13.44 6.53
C ILE A 211 -23.47 14.53 6.65
N LYS A 212 -24.31 14.52 7.69
CA LYS A 212 -25.31 15.58 7.91
C LYS A 212 -24.63 16.94 8.04
N ASP A 213 -23.56 17.02 8.85
CA ASP A 213 -22.84 18.26 9.08
C ASP A 213 -22.21 18.79 7.79
N GLU A 214 -21.64 17.90 6.97
CA GLU A 214 -21.13 18.25 5.64
C GLU A 214 -22.23 18.77 4.71
N VAL A 215 -23.38 18.09 4.67
CA VAL A 215 -24.53 18.50 3.84
C VAL A 215 -25.08 19.85 4.28
N VAL A 216 -25.13 20.12 5.60
CA VAL A 216 -25.52 21.43 6.13
C VAL A 216 -24.54 22.51 5.70
N ARG A 217 -23.22 22.28 5.85
CA ARG A 217 -22.19 23.22 5.38
C ARG A 217 -22.26 23.46 3.88
N MET A 218 -22.46 22.40 3.08
CA MET A 218 -22.69 22.53 1.64
C MET A 218 -23.94 23.35 1.35
N GLY A 219 -25.03 23.11 2.07
CA GLY A 219 -26.26 23.89 1.96
C GLY A 219 -26.02 25.38 2.23
N MET A 220 -25.22 25.72 3.25
CA MET A 220 -24.88 27.11 3.54
C MET A 220 -24.17 27.81 2.37
N VAL A 221 -23.25 27.09 1.70
CA VAL A 221 -22.47 27.60 0.56
C VAL A 221 -23.31 27.70 -0.72
N TYR A 222 -24.12 26.69 -1.02
CA TYR A 222 -24.79 26.58 -2.33
C TYR A 222 -26.24 27.10 -2.35
N LEU A 223 -26.85 27.33 -1.20
CA LEU A 223 -28.18 27.94 -1.09
C LEU A 223 -28.10 29.45 -0.76
N ASP A 224 -26.93 30.07 -0.97
CA ASP A 224 -26.65 31.49 -0.71
C ASP A 224 -27.06 31.93 0.70
N MET A 225 -26.93 31.04 1.69
CA MET A 225 -27.29 31.34 3.08
C MET A 225 -26.15 32.04 3.82
N GLN A 226 -24.94 32.07 3.25
CA GLN A 226 -23.77 32.83 3.72
C GLN A 226 -22.86 33.25 2.56
N ASP A 227 -22.33 34.48 2.59
CA ASP A 227 -21.38 35.02 1.59
C ASP A 227 -19.93 34.53 1.79
N SER A 228 -19.65 33.83 2.89
CA SER A 228 -18.32 33.36 3.27
C SER A 228 -18.33 31.87 3.59
N PHE A 229 -17.24 31.16 3.29
CA PHE A 229 -17.11 29.73 3.62
C PHE A 229 -17.28 29.49 5.13
N PRO A 230 -18.07 28.48 5.54
CA PRO A 230 -18.18 28.11 6.95
C PRO A 230 -16.82 27.64 7.46
N GLU A 231 -16.44 28.05 8.68
CA GLU A 231 -15.17 27.64 9.29
C GLU A 231 -15.06 26.11 9.36
N SER A 232 -13.90 25.58 8.98
CA SER A 232 -13.58 24.16 9.13
C SER A 232 -13.41 23.86 10.62
N GLY A 233 -14.42 23.25 11.24
CA GLY A 233 -14.27 22.69 12.58
C GLY A 233 -13.18 21.63 12.61
N GLU A 234 -12.22 21.78 13.52
CA GLU A 234 -11.18 20.80 13.88
C GLU A 234 -11.77 19.49 14.42
#